data_AF-A0A7S0E8T7-F1
#
_entry.id   AF-A0A7S0E8T7-F1
#
_cell.length_a   1.000
_cell.length_b   1.000
_cell.length_c   1.000
_cell.angle_alpha   90.00
_cell.angle_beta   90.00
_cell.angle_gamma   90.00
#
_symmetry.space_group_name_H-M   'P 1'
#
loop_
_entity.id
_entity.type
_entity.pdbx_description
1 polymer ?
#
loop_
_entity_poly.entity_id
_entity_poly.type
_entity_poly.pdbx_seq_one_letter_code
_entity_poly.pdbx_strand_id
1 'polypeptide(L)'
;NMRGTRTAEAARNGGKSRVRAGAGERTSSSSLLPKVQLASLLVATFLVVGCESFYLPGVAPTDYMPGEKLNAKVEALTSTRTQLPYEYYVLPFCRNGVDMDQQEALNLGEVLRGSRIYNTPYTFNMGVNQNCKILCHKEYTQEEVQEFALMIEEEYRAHFLLDNLPVAMTVFHENDTGETTKTYETGYPIGHVITENSGEGEEGREETSKHSSESQSSKSSKPQIALFNHLRFTILYHEDPKKHAQRIVGFEVEPLSVKHTYLNKVDFDECLGRQSGENGLCNLNTCSVKKQVSLNEQPLILDPTRKRRTEVLWTYDVIYQPSKIKWSTRWDTYLQSADDAQVHWFSILNSFMIVLFLSGLIAMIMIRTLRKDFDRYQRKDVIEEGQEETGWKLVHGDVFRPPVMSGWLSVMIGTGVQLSVSACFLMIFACFGFLSPANRGALMQAMLFLFVFMGMVGGYTSARLFRMFKGNRWKSNSLWTAMLYPGFVF
;
A
#
# COMPACT_ATOMS: atom_id res chain seq x y z
N ASN A 1 -19.82 -75.32 -88.09
CA ASN A 1 -18.60 -75.40 -88.93
C ASN A 1 -17.65 -74.29 -88.50
N MET A 2 -16.48 -74.48 -87.86
CA MET A 2 -15.54 -75.61 -87.70
C MET A 2 -15.14 -75.72 -86.21
N ARG A 3 -15.17 -76.91 -85.56
CA ARG A 3 -14.03 -77.80 -85.22
C ARG A 3 -12.75 -77.05 -84.79
N GLY A 4 -12.24 -77.16 -83.56
CA GLY A 4 -11.74 -78.32 -82.78
C GLY A 4 -10.48 -77.77 -82.05
N THR A 5 -9.95 -78.23 -80.92
CA THR A 5 -9.92 -79.52 -80.20
C THR A 5 -9.14 -79.29 -78.89
N ARG A 6 -9.59 -79.92 -77.78
CA ARG A 6 -8.86 -80.73 -76.75
C ARG A 6 -7.50 -80.21 -76.20
N THR A 7 -7.10 -80.29 -74.92
CA THR A 7 -7.49 -81.08 -73.73
C THR A 7 -6.55 -80.70 -72.55
N ALA A 8 -7.07 -80.82 -71.30
CA ALA A 8 -6.42 -81.19 -70.01
C ALA A 8 -5.25 -80.30 -69.48
N GLU A 9 -5.08 -80.02 -68.18
CA GLU A 9 -5.23 -80.88 -67.00
C GLU A 9 -5.17 -80.07 -65.66
N ALA A 10 -5.92 -80.55 -64.65
CA ALA A 10 -5.82 -80.44 -63.18
C ALA A 10 -5.16 -79.18 -62.50
N ALA A 11 -5.92 -78.35 -61.78
CA ALA A 11 -6.35 -78.47 -60.36
C ALA A 11 -5.28 -78.10 -59.30
N ARG A 12 -5.52 -77.04 -58.50
CA ARG A 12 -5.98 -77.14 -57.08
C ARG A 12 -6.04 -75.76 -56.38
N ASN A 13 -7.24 -75.49 -55.85
CA ASN A 13 -7.70 -74.54 -54.83
C ASN A 13 -6.73 -73.62 -54.07
N GLY A 14 -7.17 -72.35 -53.94
CA GLY A 14 -6.79 -71.42 -52.88
C GLY A 14 -7.59 -70.13 -52.98
N GLY A 15 -8.86 -70.16 -52.53
CA GLY A 15 -9.76 -69.02 -52.62
C GLY A 15 -9.41 -67.87 -51.69
N LYS A 16 -9.83 -66.65 -52.08
CA LYS A 16 -10.62 -65.75 -51.24
C LYS A 16 -11.20 -64.60 -52.07
N SER A 17 -12.48 -64.38 -51.83
CA SER A 17 -13.39 -63.55 -52.59
C SER A 17 -13.08 -62.06 -52.57
N ARG A 18 -13.40 -61.44 -53.69
CA ARG A 18 -13.48 -59.99 -53.93
C ARG A 18 -14.86 -59.48 -53.52
N VAL A 19 -14.94 -58.16 -53.35
CA VAL A 19 -16.11 -57.25 -53.35
C VAL A 19 -16.56 -56.78 -51.96
N ARG A 20 -16.30 -55.51 -51.62
CA ARG A 20 -17.25 -54.40 -51.85
C ARG A 20 -16.59 -53.03 -51.62
N ALA A 21 -16.90 -52.10 -52.50
CA ALA A 21 -16.53 -50.69 -52.44
C ALA A 21 -17.34 -49.93 -51.39
N GLY A 22 -16.72 -48.94 -50.75
CA GLY A 22 -17.37 -47.92 -49.91
C GLY A 22 -16.50 -46.66 -49.93
N ALA A 23 -17.06 -45.58 -50.46
CA ALA A 23 -16.43 -44.27 -50.59
C ALA A 23 -16.09 -43.66 -49.22
N GLY A 24 -14.91 -43.05 -49.11
CA GLY A 24 -14.50 -42.23 -47.97
C GLY A 24 -13.97 -40.90 -48.47
N GLU A 25 -14.75 -39.85 -48.26
CA GLU A 25 -14.36 -38.45 -48.45
C GLU A 25 -13.11 -38.12 -47.62
N ARG A 26 -12.04 -37.68 -48.29
CA ARG A 26 -10.93 -36.96 -47.65
C ARG A 26 -11.32 -35.49 -47.56
N THR A 27 -11.81 -35.05 -46.40
CA THR A 27 -11.94 -33.62 -46.10
C THR A 27 -10.60 -33.06 -45.61
N SER A 28 -10.19 -31.99 -46.28
CA SER A 28 -8.97 -31.21 -46.07
C SER A 28 -8.91 -30.59 -44.66
N SER A 29 -7.86 -30.92 -43.90
CA SER A 29 -7.60 -30.39 -42.55
C SER A 29 -6.40 -29.43 -42.48
N SER A 30 -6.05 -28.77 -43.59
CA SER A 30 -4.87 -27.88 -43.66
C SER A 30 -5.15 -26.37 -43.69
N SER A 31 -6.42 -25.93 -43.63
CA SER A 31 -6.78 -24.51 -43.83
C SER A 31 -7.20 -23.72 -42.58
N LEU A 32 -7.23 -24.34 -41.39
CA LEU A 32 -7.69 -23.71 -40.15
C LEU A 32 -6.58 -23.04 -39.33
N LEU A 33 -5.34 -23.55 -39.40
CA LEU A 33 -4.17 -22.99 -38.69
C LEU A 33 -3.82 -21.54 -39.08
N PRO A 34 -3.79 -21.13 -40.36
CA PRO A 34 -3.45 -19.75 -40.72
C PRO A 34 -4.55 -18.75 -40.36
N LYS A 35 -5.82 -19.17 -40.30
CA LYS A 35 -6.95 -18.30 -39.94
C LYS A 35 -6.97 -17.97 -38.45
N VAL A 36 -6.59 -18.92 -37.59
CA VAL A 36 -6.50 -18.69 -36.14
C VAL A 36 -5.31 -17.78 -35.82
N GLN A 37 -4.17 -17.94 -36.50
CA GLN A 37 -3.01 -17.06 -36.33
C GLN A 37 -3.30 -15.63 -36.81
N LEU A 38 -3.98 -15.47 -37.95
CA LEU A 38 -4.36 -14.16 -38.47
C LEU A 38 -5.41 -13.46 -37.58
N ALA A 39 -6.36 -14.21 -37.03
CA ALA A 39 -7.34 -13.68 -36.08
C ALA A 39 -6.68 -13.28 -34.75
N SER A 40 -5.74 -14.07 -34.24
CA SER A 40 -4.96 -13.71 -33.04
C SER A 40 -4.10 -12.47 -33.28
N LEU A 41 -3.50 -12.36 -34.46
CA LEU A 41 -2.71 -11.19 -34.86
C LEU A 41 -3.61 -9.95 -34.93
N LEU A 42 -4.77 -10.03 -35.61
CA LEU A 42 -5.73 -8.94 -35.73
C LEU A 42 -6.30 -8.49 -34.37
N VAL A 43 -6.58 -9.43 -33.46
CA VAL A 43 -7.02 -9.10 -32.09
C VAL A 43 -5.88 -8.43 -31.32
N ALA A 44 -4.63 -8.89 -31.48
CA ALA A 44 -3.47 -8.25 -30.87
C ALA A 44 -3.23 -6.84 -31.44
N THR A 45 -3.36 -6.62 -32.75
CA THR A 45 -3.25 -5.27 -33.34
C THR A 45 -4.40 -4.36 -32.92
N PHE A 46 -5.62 -4.88 -32.79
CA PHE A 46 -6.78 -4.10 -32.33
C PHE A 46 -6.65 -3.68 -30.86
N LEU A 47 -6.07 -4.53 -30.00
CA LEU A 47 -5.75 -4.21 -28.61
C LEU A 47 -4.66 -3.13 -28.49
N VAL A 48 -3.69 -3.08 -29.42
CA VAL A 48 -2.61 -2.08 -29.41
C VAL A 48 -3.11 -0.70 -29.88
N VAL A 49 -4.06 -0.64 -30.81
CA VAL A 49 -4.59 0.62 -31.35
C VAL A 49 -5.60 1.29 -30.39
N GLY A 50 -6.20 0.54 -29.48
CA GLY A 50 -7.13 1.05 -28.46
C GLY A 50 -6.48 1.52 -27.15
N CYS A 51 -5.15 1.51 -27.03
CA CYS A 51 -4.48 2.02 -25.84
C CYS A 51 -4.46 3.55 -25.85
N GLU A 52 -5.55 4.17 -25.43
CA GLU A 52 -5.39 5.44 -24.71
C GLU A 52 -4.50 5.14 -23.49
N SER A 53 -3.38 5.84 -23.39
CA SER A 53 -2.42 5.66 -22.30
C SER A 53 -3.15 5.81 -20.97
N PHE A 54 -3.39 4.68 -20.29
CA PHE A 54 -3.97 4.70 -18.95
C PHE A 54 -2.94 5.33 -18.02
N TYR A 55 -3.16 6.59 -17.66
CA TYR A 55 -2.37 7.28 -16.65
C TYR A 55 -2.61 6.58 -15.31
N LEU A 56 -1.57 5.95 -14.77
CA LEU A 56 -1.56 5.45 -13.39
C LEU A 56 -1.22 6.65 -12.49
N PRO A 57 -2.18 7.22 -11.77
CA PRO A 57 -1.90 8.39 -10.93
C PRO A 57 -0.92 7.99 -9.82
N GLY A 58 0.10 8.81 -9.62
CA GLY A 58 1.14 8.59 -8.60
C GLY A 58 2.40 7.85 -9.08
N VAL A 59 2.47 7.42 -10.36
CA VAL A 59 3.67 6.77 -10.94
C VAL A 59 4.55 7.75 -11.74
N ALA A 60 3.96 8.80 -12.31
CA ALA A 60 4.68 9.83 -13.05
C ALA A 60 4.69 11.17 -12.29
N PRO A 61 5.73 11.99 -12.47
CA PRO A 61 5.81 13.30 -11.82
C PRO A 61 4.77 14.27 -12.38
N THR A 62 4.08 14.96 -11.48
CA THR A 62 3.27 16.14 -11.81
C THR A 62 4.20 17.36 -11.86
N ASP A 63 4.26 18.02 -13.02
CA ASP A 63 5.00 19.26 -13.23
C ASP A 63 4.03 20.44 -12.98
N TYR A 64 4.30 21.30 -11.98
CA TYR A 64 3.47 22.46 -11.66
C TYR A 64 4.09 23.77 -12.13
N MET A 65 3.26 24.70 -12.62
CA MET A 65 3.68 26.07 -12.95
C MET A 65 3.57 27.00 -11.72
N PRO A 66 4.41 28.04 -11.63
CA PRO A 66 4.26 29.06 -10.59
C PRO A 66 2.85 29.68 -10.60
N GLY A 67 2.20 29.75 -9.43
CA GLY A 67 0.85 30.26 -9.24
C GLY A 67 -0.27 29.26 -9.52
N GLU A 68 0.04 28.06 -10.01
CA GLU A 68 -0.95 27.00 -10.22
C GLU A 68 -1.58 26.56 -8.90
N LYS A 69 -2.88 26.27 -8.90
CA LYS A 69 -3.62 25.85 -7.70
C LYS A 69 -3.29 24.39 -7.38
N LEU A 70 -2.88 24.14 -6.15
CA LEU A 70 -2.68 22.79 -5.62
C LEU A 70 -3.86 22.45 -4.69
N ASN A 71 -4.40 21.24 -4.86
CA ASN A 71 -5.48 20.73 -4.03
C ASN A 71 -4.90 19.85 -2.93
N ALA A 72 -5.04 20.30 -1.68
CA ALA A 72 -4.77 19.48 -0.52
C ALA A 72 -5.96 18.57 -0.24
N LYS A 73 -5.69 17.29 -0.02
CA LYS A 73 -6.70 16.28 0.27
C LYS A 73 -6.50 15.72 1.66
N VAL A 74 -7.50 15.03 2.17
CA VAL A 74 -7.47 14.39 3.48
C VAL A 74 -8.00 12.97 3.37
N GLU A 75 -7.32 12.04 4.04
CA GLU A 75 -7.66 10.61 4.03
C GLU A 75 -8.48 10.27 5.29
N ALA A 76 -7.81 10.12 6.44
CA ALA A 76 -8.43 9.62 7.66
C ALA A 76 -7.80 10.22 8.93
N LEU A 77 -8.46 9.96 10.05
CA LEU A 77 -7.93 10.10 11.40
C LEU A 77 -7.47 8.73 11.88
N THR A 78 -6.24 8.61 12.36
CA THR A 78 -5.73 7.38 12.97
C THR A 78 -5.13 7.67 14.34
N SER A 79 -5.21 6.71 15.25
CA SER A 79 -4.63 6.81 16.59
C SER A 79 -3.46 5.84 16.75
N THR A 80 -2.50 6.22 17.59
CA THR A 80 -1.45 5.33 18.14
C THR A 80 -1.98 4.44 19.27
N ARG A 81 -3.06 4.84 19.93
CA ARG A 81 -3.69 4.15 21.06
C ARG A 81 -4.79 3.19 20.64
N THR A 82 -5.60 3.57 19.66
CA THR A 82 -6.71 2.77 19.14
C THR A 82 -6.41 2.21 17.75
N GLN A 83 -7.06 1.10 17.39
CA GLN A 83 -6.88 0.44 16.08
C GLN A 83 -7.93 0.85 15.03
N LEU A 84 -8.85 1.76 15.37
CA LEU A 84 -9.99 2.13 14.52
C LEU A 84 -9.73 3.46 13.82
N PRO A 85 -9.59 3.47 12.47
CA PRO A 85 -9.53 4.72 11.72
C PRO A 85 -10.93 5.33 11.55
N TYR A 86 -11.01 6.65 11.61
CA TYR A 86 -12.23 7.42 11.34
C TYR A 86 -12.06 8.30 10.10
N GLU A 87 -13.15 8.64 9.42
CA GLU A 87 -13.09 9.65 8.35
C GLU A 87 -12.74 11.02 8.96
N TYR A 88 -11.98 11.85 8.24
CA TYR A 88 -11.58 13.18 8.74
C TYR A 88 -12.77 14.05 9.16
N TYR A 89 -13.81 14.05 8.34
CA TYR A 89 -15.03 14.81 8.58
C TYR A 89 -16.04 14.08 9.49
N VAL A 90 -15.62 13.06 10.25
CA VAL A 90 -16.38 12.67 11.46
C VAL A 90 -16.39 13.84 12.45
N LEU A 91 -15.25 14.51 12.60
CA LEU A 91 -15.17 15.73 13.39
C LEU A 91 -15.70 16.93 12.61
N PRO A 92 -16.27 17.93 13.31
CA PRO A 92 -16.92 19.08 12.70
C PRO A 92 -15.91 20.15 12.24
N PHE A 93 -14.84 19.76 11.52
CA PHE A 93 -13.89 20.69 10.88
C PHE A 93 -14.56 21.63 9.85
N CYS A 94 -13.81 22.62 9.38
CA CYS A 94 -14.24 23.51 8.30
C CYS A 94 -14.56 22.72 7.01
N ARG A 95 -15.73 22.93 6.41
CA ARG A 95 -16.15 22.31 5.14
C ARG A 95 -16.55 23.32 4.06
N ASN A 96 -16.40 24.61 4.33
CA ASN A 96 -16.88 25.68 3.45
C ASN A 96 -16.23 25.55 2.06
N GLY A 97 -17.06 25.42 1.02
CA GLY A 97 -16.59 25.30 -0.36
C GLY A 97 -16.07 23.91 -0.76
N VAL A 98 -16.23 22.88 0.08
CA VAL A 98 -15.90 21.48 -0.23
C VAL A 98 -17.19 20.72 -0.57
N ASP A 99 -17.20 20.08 -1.75
CA ASP A 99 -18.23 19.12 -2.12
C ASP A 99 -17.91 17.76 -1.50
N MET A 100 -18.76 17.30 -0.58
CA MET A 100 -18.61 16.03 0.13
C MET A 100 -19.04 14.82 -0.71
N ASP A 101 -19.83 15.05 -1.77
CA ASP A 101 -20.29 14.00 -2.67
C ASP A 101 -19.21 13.66 -3.71
N GLN A 102 -18.25 14.56 -3.94
CA GLN A 102 -17.09 14.34 -4.80
C GLN A 102 -15.94 13.66 -4.04
N GLN A 103 -15.98 12.34 -3.99
CA GLN A 103 -14.84 11.53 -3.54
C GLN A 103 -13.84 11.35 -4.69
N GLU A 104 -12.65 11.93 -4.55
CA GLU A 104 -11.58 11.75 -5.53
C GLU A 104 -10.74 10.52 -5.18
N ALA A 105 -11.03 9.39 -5.82
CA ALA A 105 -10.16 8.22 -5.76
C ALA A 105 -8.86 8.48 -6.53
N LEU A 106 -7.73 8.56 -5.80
CA LEU A 106 -6.42 8.79 -6.42
C LEU A 106 -5.92 7.56 -7.21
N ASN A 107 -6.29 6.33 -6.84
CA ASN A 107 -5.92 5.12 -7.60
C ASN A 107 -6.85 3.92 -7.28
N LEU A 108 -6.79 2.86 -8.09
CA LEU A 108 -7.62 1.65 -7.92
C LEU A 108 -7.38 0.95 -6.57
N GLY A 109 -6.15 0.98 -6.06
CA GLY A 109 -5.81 0.36 -4.78
C GLY A 109 -6.49 1.05 -3.60
N GLU A 110 -6.55 2.37 -3.58
CA GLU A 110 -7.26 3.13 -2.54
C GLU A 110 -8.77 2.87 -2.57
N VAL A 111 -9.35 2.74 -3.77
CA VAL A 111 -10.77 2.36 -3.92
C VAL A 111 -11.05 1.00 -3.29
N LEU A 112 -10.20 0.01 -3.56
CA LEU A 112 -10.36 -1.35 -3.03
C LEU A 112 -10.10 -1.44 -1.52
N ARG A 113 -9.27 -0.55 -0.99
CA ARG A 113 -9.05 -0.40 0.45
C ARG A 113 -10.26 0.24 1.15
N GLY A 114 -11.17 0.83 0.40
CA GLY A 114 -12.29 1.61 0.93
C GLY A 114 -11.84 2.93 1.55
N SER A 115 -10.62 3.40 1.23
CA SER A 115 -10.12 4.69 1.67
C SER A 115 -10.96 5.79 1.02
N ARG A 116 -11.55 6.66 1.84
CA ARG A 116 -12.32 7.81 1.37
C ARG A 116 -11.45 9.05 1.45
N ILE A 117 -11.08 9.59 0.30
CA ILE A 117 -10.25 10.78 0.22
C ILE A 117 -11.14 11.95 -0.17
N TYR A 118 -11.11 12.99 0.65
CA TYR A 118 -11.93 14.18 0.45
C TYR A 118 -11.06 15.40 0.16
N ASN A 119 -11.63 16.35 -0.58
CA ASN A 119 -11.01 17.65 -0.75
C ASN A 119 -11.06 18.46 0.55
N THR A 120 -10.13 19.40 0.70
CA THR A 120 -10.05 20.28 1.88
C THR A 120 -10.26 21.73 1.46
N PRO A 121 -10.70 22.60 2.39
CA PRO A 121 -10.85 24.03 2.09
C PRO A 121 -9.52 24.79 2.04
N TYR A 122 -8.39 24.13 2.34
CA TYR A 122 -7.07 24.73 2.24
C TYR A 122 -6.70 24.95 0.78
N THR A 123 -6.30 26.18 0.46
CA THR A 123 -5.98 26.57 -0.92
C THR A 123 -4.52 26.98 -1.00
N PHE A 124 -3.75 26.19 -1.72
CA PHE A 124 -2.32 26.38 -1.93
C PHE A 124 -2.08 26.82 -3.38
N ASN A 125 -1.28 27.87 -3.58
CA ASN A 125 -0.87 28.31 -4.91
C ASN A 125 0.64 28.13 -5.03
N MET A 126 1.08 27.43 -6.07
CA MET A 126 2.47 26.99 -6.21
C MET A 126 3.43 28.18 -6.17
N GLY A 127 4.42 28.13 -5.27
CA GLY A 127 5.44 29.18 -5.13
C GLY A 127 4.97 30.50 -4.50
N VAL A 128 3.74 30.58 -3.99
CA VAL A 128 3.20 31.79 -3.33
C VAL A 128 3.07 31.54 -1.83
N ASN A 129 3.93 32.19 -1.04
CA ASN A 129 3.85 32.15 0.42
C ASN A 129 2.61 32.89 0.92
N GLN A 130 1.88 32.29 1.85
CA GLN A 130 0.67 32.85 2.44
C GLN A 130 0.77 32.75 3.96
N ASN A 131 0.74 33.88 4.65
CA ASN A 131 0.71 33.92 6.11
C ASN A 131 -0.69 34.31 6.60
N CYS A 132 -1.09 33.75 7.74
CA CYS A 132 -2.28 34.02 8.52
C CYS A 132 -3.55 34.06 7.66
N LYS A 133 -3.76 33.02 6.86
CA LYS A 133 -4.95 32.89 6.03
C LYS A 133 -6.10 32.32 6.85
N ILE A 134 -7.24 32.99 6.82
CA ILE A 134 -8.41 32.59 7.59
C ILE A 134 -9.13 31.48 6.82
N LEU A 135 -9.22 30.29 7.41
CA LEU A 135 -9.88 29.14 6.81
C LEU A 135 -11.38 29.22 7.05
N CYS A 136 -11.80 29.20 8.32
CA CYS A 136 -13.17 29.42 8.72
C CYS A 136 -13.29 29.82 10.18
N HIS A 137 -14.41 30.46 10.52
CA HIS A 137 -14.87 30.70 11.87
C HIS A 137 -16.03 29.76 12.18
N LYS A 138 -15.98 29.07 13.32
CA LYS A 138 -17.05 28.16 13.72
C LYS A 138 -17.29 28.21 15.23
N GLU A 139 -18.55 28.15 15.62
CA GLU A 139 -18.96 27.96 17.00
C GLU A 139 -19.33 26.50 17.24
N TYR A 140 -18.66 25.87 18.22
CA TYR A 140 -18.91 24.48 18.58
C TYR A 140 -19.81 24.37 19.81
N THR A 141 -20.71 23.39 19.76
CA THR A 141 -21.54 22.97 20.90
C THR A 141 -20.72 22.19 21.92
N GLN A 142 -21.28 21.96 23.12
CA GLN A 142 -20.60 21.19 24.15
C GLN A 142 -20.31 19.76 23.71
N GLU A 143 -21.23 19.13 22.97
CA GLU A 143 -21.10 17.76 22.46
C GLU A 143 -19.95 17.67 21.44
N GLU A 144 -19.89 18.58 20.48
CA GLU A 144 -18.78 18.65 19.50
C GLU A 144 -17.42 18.90 20.17
N VAL A 145 -17.38 19.74 21.21
CA VAL A 145 -16.15 19.96 21.99
C VAL A 145 -15.74 18.69 22.74
N GLN A 146 -16.69 17.89 23.23
CA GLN A 146 -16.41 16.60 23.85
C GLN A 146 -15.88 15.57 22.83
N GLU A 147 -16.39 15.57 21.61
CA GLU A 147 -15.85 14.73 20.53
C GLU A 147 -14.41 15.07 20.20
N PHE A 148 -14.08 16.37 20.10
CA PHE A 148 -12.69 16.82 19.94
C PHE A 148 -11.83 16.39 21.13
N ALA A 149 -12.31 16.59 22.37
CA ALA A 149 -11.59 16.22 23.58
C ALA A 149 -11.26 14.72 23.60
N LEU A 150 -12.24 13.87 23.31
CA LEU A 150 -12.06 12.41 23.25
C LEU A 150 -11.01 12.02 22.20
N MET A 151 -11.09 12.60 21.00
CA MET A 151 -10.14 12.31 19.93
C MET A 151 -8.71 12.80 20.26
N ILE A 152 -8.58 13.88 21.04
CA ILE A 152 -7.27 14.37 21.49
C ILE A 152 -6.69 13.46 22.58
N GLU A 153 -7.50 13.03 23.55
CA GLU A 153 -7.08 12.11 24.63
C GLU A 153 -6.64 10.74 24.09
N GLU A 154 -7.28 10.29 23.02
CA GLU A 154 -6.94 9.07 22.30
C GLU A 154 -5.85 9.27 21.24
N GLU A 155 -5.16 10.42 21.21
CA GLU A 155 -4.02 10.69 20.31
C GLU A 155 -4.33 10.51 18.82
N TYR A 156 -5.53 10.90 18.37
CA TYR A 156 -5.84 10.86 16.94
C TYR A 156 -5.02 11.90 16.19
N ARG A 157 -4.50 11.46 15.04
CA ARG A 157 -3.71 12.23 14.09
C ARG A 157 -4.45 12.32 12.76
N ALA A 158 -4.43 13.50 12.16
CA ALA A 158 -5.02 13.77 10.86
C ALA A 158 -4.01 13.57 9.74
N HIS A 159 -4.42 12.84 8.69
CA HIS A 159 -3.59 12.53 7.53
C HIS A 159 -4.03 13.30 6.30
N PHE A 160 -3.21 14.28 5.92
CA PHE A 160 -3.38 15.06 4.70
C PHE A 160 -2.48 14.52 3.59
N LEU A 161 -2.88 14.81 2.35
CA LEU A 161 -2.21 14.38 1.14
C LEU A 161 -2.04 15.58 0.20
N LEU A 162 -0.85 15.73 -0.37
CA LEU A 162 -0.54 16.71 -1.41
C LEU A 162 0.34 16.06 -2.48
N ASP A 163 -0.11 16.02 -3.74
CA ASP A 163 0.58 15.30 -4.83
C ASP A 163 0.98 13.85 -4.46
N ASN A 164 0.06 13.17 -3.77
CA ASN A 164 0.20 11.83 -3.18
C ASN A 164 1.22 11.71 -2.03
N LEU A 165 1.87 12.78 -1.59
CA LEU A 165 2.73 12.76 -0.41
C LEU A 165 1.91 12.93 0.86
N PRO A 166 2.15 12.11 1.90
CA PRO A 166 1.54 12.32 3.19
C PRO A 166 2.10 13.58 3.83
N VAL A 167 1.27 14.27 4.57
CA VAL A 167 1.74 15.32 5.48
C VAL A 167 2.59 14.68 6.57
N ALA A 168 3.71 15.30 6.91
CA ALA A 168 4.51 14.88 8.05
C ALA A 168 4.88 16.05 8.96
N MET A 169 4.87 15.76 10.25
CA MET A 169 5.42 16.65 11.27
C MET A 169 6.91 16.37 11.42
N THR A 170 7.71 17.43 11.56
CA THR A 170 9.15 17.31 11.68
C THR A 170 9.55 17.32 13.14
N VAL A 171 10.24 16.28 13.59
CA VAL A 171 10.74 16.16 14.96
C VAL A 171 12.26 16.18 14.91
N PHE A 172 12.89 17.00 15.76
CA PHE A 172 14.34 17.07 15.85
C PHE A 172 14.79 16.26 17.06
N HIS A 173 15.62 15.25 16.82
CA HIS A 173 16.24 14.45 17.87
C HIS A 173 17.71 14.84 17.97
N GLU A 174 18.15 15.23 19.15
CA GLU A 174 19.58 15.45 19.42
C GLU A 174 20.19 14.11 19.84
N ASN A 175 21.17 13.64 19.08
CA ASN A 175 21.91 12.43 19.42
C ASN A 175 22.90 12.72 20.55
N ASP A 176 23.43 11.67 21.19
CA ASP A 176 24.47 11.76 22.24
C ASP A 176 25.72 12.56 21.80
N THR A 177 25.93 12.75 20.49
CA THR A 177 27.02 13.54 19.90
C THR A 177 26.71 15.03 19.73
N GLY A 178 25.51 15.49 20.11
CA GLY A 178 25.02 16.85 19.88
C GLY A 178 24.61 17.13 18.43
N GLU A 179 24.51 16.10 17.58
CA GLU A 179 24.02 16.24 16.20
C GLU A 179 22.49 16.14 16.19
N THR A 180 21.84 17.17 15.66
CA THR A 180 20.38 17.20 15.52
C THR A 180 19.96 16.48 14.23
N THR A 181 19.25 15.37 14.38
CA THR A 181 18.67 14.61 13.28
C THR A 181 17.20 14.99 13.11
N LYS A 182 16.80 15.28 11.87
CA LYS A 182 15.41 15.64 11.53
C LYS A 182 14.66 14.38 11.12
N THR A 183 13.68 13.98 11.92
CA THR A 183 12.80 12.82 11.72
C THR A 183 11.41 13.29 11.28
N TYR A 184 10.66 12.43 10.57
CA TYR A 184 9.34 12.76 10.03
C TYR A 184 8.27 11.84 10.60
N GLU A 185 7.29 12.38 11.30
CA GLU A 185 6.12 11.61 11.72
C GLU A 185 4.94 11.86 10.78
N THR A 186 4.34 10.81 10.24
CA THR A 186 3.17 10.96 9.35
C THR A 186 1.94 11.47 10.10
N GLY A 187 1.25 12.44 9.50
CA GLY A 187 0.09 13.10 10.10
C GLY A 187 0.45 14.02 11.26
N TYR A 188 -0.52 14.82 11.70
CA TYR A 188 -0.36 15.70 12.86
C TYR A 188 -1.47 15.41 13.89
N PRO A 189 -1.17 15.46 15.20
CA PRO A 189 -2.18 15.31 16.24
C PRO A 189 -3.25 16.40 16.14
N ILE A 190 -4.50 16.10 16.53
CA ILE A 190 -5.59 17.10 16.50
C ILE A 190 -5.40 18.17 17.59
N GLY A 191 -4.75 17.80 18.68
CA GLY A 191 -4.50 18.65 19.85
C GLY A 191 -3.51 17.98 20.79
N HIS A 192 -3.30 18.57 21.96
CA HIS A 192 -2.50 17.96 23.01
C HIS A 192 -3.15 18.20 24.39
N VAL A 193 -2.85 17.33 25.34
CA VAL A 193 -3.28 17.46 26.72
C VAL A 193 -2.20 18.20 27.51
N ILE A 194 -2.57 19.32 28.14
CA ILE A 194 -1.73 20.10 29.04
C ILE A 194 -1.97 19.57 30.46
N THR A 195 -0.97 18.89 31.00
CA THR A 195 -0.91 18.55 32.42
C THR A 195 -0.14 19.64 33.16
N GLU A 196 -0.76 20.29 34.15
CA GLU A 196 -0.13 21.37 34.96
C GLU A 196 1.04 20.91 35.86
N ASN A 197 1.56 19.69 35.67
CA ASN A 197 2.72 19.18 36.40
C ASN A 197 3.92 18.96 35.45
N SER A 198 4.48 20.05 34.93
CA SER A 198 5.87 20.11 34.45
C SER A 198 6.22 21.51 33.97
N GLY A 199 6.61 22.36 34.92
CA GLY A 199 7.76 23.23 34.64
C GLY A 199 9.00 22.34 34.58
N GLU A 200 9.73 22.46 33.47
CA GLU A 200 11.09 21.94 33.20
C GLU A 200 11.28 20.46 32.82
N GLY A 201 12.20 20.28 31.86
CA GLY A 201 12.58 19.06 31.17
C GLY A 201 12.84 19.35 29.67
N GLU A 202 13.58 20.39 29.29
CA GLU A 202 15.06 20.34 29.20
C GLU A 202 15.76 19.87 30.49
N GLU A 203 16.45 18.72 30.38
CA GLU A 203 17.23 18.12 31.45
C GLU A 203 18.55 18.87 31.66
N GLY A 204 18.80 19.34 32.89
CA GLY A 204 20.05 20.00 33.22
C GLY A 204 20.23 20.35 34.70
N ARG A 205 20.74 19.37 35.46
CA ARG A 205 21.68 19.49 36.59
C ARG A 205 21.20 19.86 38.02
N GLU A 206 21.65 18.97 38.91
CA GLU A 206 22.21 19.14 40.26
C GLU A 206 21.30 19.11 41.51
N GLU A 207 21.56 18.06 42.30
CA GLU A 207 21.14 17.85 43.68
C GLU A 207 21.73 18.91 44.61
N THR A 208 20.94 19.42 45.56
CA THR A 208 21.36 19.46 46.98
C THR A 208 20.24 19.80 47.96
N SER A 209 20.21 18.97 49.02
CA SER A 209 19.77 19.24 50.40
C SER A 209 18.30 19.58 50.73
N LYS A 210 17.72 18.63 51.45
CA LYS A 210 16.57 18.68 52.36
C LYS A 210 16.54 19.92 53.28
N HIS A 211 15.38 20.55 53.39
CA HIS A 211 14.76 20.79 54.71
C HIS A 211 13.23 20.96 54.61
N SER A 212 12.55 20.24 55.51
CA SER A 212 11.16 20.31 55.97
C SER A 212 10.44 21.66 55.85
N SER A 213 9.16 21.63 55.44
CA SER A 213 8.00 21.87 56.32
C SER A 213 6.68 21.78 55.53
N GLU A 214 5.66 21.24 56.20
CA GLU A 214 4.27 21.14 55.76
C GLU A 214 3.69 22.45 55.23
N SER A 215 2.88 22.41 54.16
CA SER A 215 1.44 22.62 54.27
C SER A 215 0.71 22.70 52.91
N GLN A 216 -0.52 22.16 52.93
CA GLN A 216 -1.69 22.52 52.11
C GLN A 216 -1.84 21.95 50.68
N SER A 217 -2.55 20.81 50.66
CA SER A 217 -3.63 20.43 49.73
C SER A 217 -3.55 20.96 48.28
N SER A 218 -2.91 20.20 47.41
CA SER A 218 -3.06 20.31 45.97
C SER A 218 -4.47 19.90 45.54
N LYS A 219 -5.32 20.86 45.16
CA LYS A 219 -6.46 20.58 44.30
C LYS A 219 -5.91 19.94 43.02
N SER A 220 -6.31 18.71 42.73
CA SER A 220 -6.08 18.09 41.43
C SER A 220 -6.68 19.01 40.36
N SER A 221 -5.84 19.74 39.65
CA SER A 221 -6.26 20.49 38.48
C SER A 221 -6.60 19.48 37.39
N LYS A 222 -7.78 19.63 36.81
CA LYS A 222 -8.22 18.78 35.70
C LYS A 222 -7.28 19.00 34.51
N PRO A 223 -6.95 17.96 33.72
CA PRO A 223 -6.15 18.12 32.52
C PRO A 223 -6.84 19.11 31.57
N GLN A 224 -6.09 20.10 31.08
CA GLN A 224 -6.59 21.08 30.11
C GLN A 224 -6.29 20.55 28.70
N ILE A 225 -7.23 20.66 27.77
CA ILE A 225 -7.06 20.12 26.41
C ILE A 225 -6.87 21.30 25.45
N ALA A 226 -5.75 21.31 24.72
CA ALA A 226 -5.46 22.33 23.73
C ALA A 226 -5.75 21.81 22.31
N LEU A 227 -6.52 22.57 21.54
CA LEU A 227 -6.84 22.24 20.14
C LEU A 227 -5.87 22.93 19.20
N PHE A 228 -5.34 22.21 18.21
CA PHE A 228 -4.54 22.82 17.15
C PHE A 228 -5.45 23.39 16.07
N ASN A 229 -5.64 24.71 16.12
CA ASN A 229 -6.49 25.46 15.20
C ASN A 229 -5.71 26.29 14.17
N HIS A 230 -4.39 26.38 14.31
CA HIS A 230 -3.50 27.00 13.33
C HIS A 230 -2.52 25.97 12.77
N LEU A 231 -2.49 25.79 11.44
CA LEU A 231 -1.58 24.85 10.79
C LEU A 231 -0.58 25.60 9.92
N ARG A 232 0.71 25.39 10.15
CA ARG A 232 1.77 25.92 9.29
C ARG A 232 2.26 24.83 8.35
N PHE A 233 1.94 24.95 7.07
CA PHE A 233 2.37 24.03 6.03
C PHE A 233 3.67 24.51 5.38
N THR A 234 4.66 23.63 5.30
CA THR A 234 5.88 23.86 4.52
C THR A 234 5.92 22.90 3.33
N ILE A 235 5.81 23.44 2.13
CA ILE A 235 5.82 22.66 0.88
C ILE A 235 7.23 22.74 0.29
N LEU A 236 7.90 21.59 0.26
CA LEU A 236 9.21 21.46 -0.35
C LEU A 236 9.04 21.19 -1.84
N TYR A 237 9.72 21.98 -2.68
CA TYR A 237 9.69 21.81 -4.13
C TYR A 237 11.08 21.69 -4.72
N HIS A 238 11.18 20.95 -5.82
CA HIS A 238 12.37 20.80 -6.62
C HIS A 238 12.13 21.43 -7.99
N GLU A 239 12.98 22.37 -8.38
CA GLU A 239 12.89 23.02 -9.68
C GLU A 239 13.70 22.25 -10.73
N ASP A 240 13.07 21.95 -11.87
CA ASP A 240 13.76 21.35 -13.00
C ASP A 240 14.30 22.46 -13.92
N PRO A 241 15.63 22.68 -13.97
CA PRO A 241 16.22 23.82 -14.68
C PRO A 241 15.99 23.78 -16.20
N LYS A 242 15.56 22.64 -16.75
CA LYS A 242 15.29 22.50 -18.19
C LYS A 242 13.86 22.89 -18.58
N LYS A 243 12.90 22.77 -17.65
CA LYS A 243 11.47 22.94 -17.93
C LYS A 243 10.85 24.17 -17.27
N HIS A 244 11.56 24.85 -16.37
CA HIS A 244 11.01 25.90 -15.50
C HIS A 244 9.74 25.45 -14.74
N ALA A 245 9.62 24.14 -14.52
CA ALA A 245 8.52 23.53 -13.79
C ALA A 245 9.00 23.13 -12.40
N GLN A 246 8.09 23.22 -11.44
CA GLN A 246 8.35 22.89 -10.05
C GLN A 246 7.63 21.58 -9.71
N ARG A 247 8.34 20.65 -9.06
CA ARG A 247 7.79 19.38 -8.60
C ARG A 247 7.75 19.38 -7.08
N ILE A 248 6.65 18.90 -6.50
CA ILE A 248 6.51 18.78 -5.06
C ILE A 248 7.29 17.55 -4.59
N VAL A 249 8.16 17.75 -3.60
CA VAL A 249 9.04 16.71 -3.06
C VAL A 249 8.91 16.52 -1.55
N GLY A 250 8.17 17.40 -0.87
CA GLY A 250 7.88 17.26 0.55
C GLY A 250 6.68 18.11 0.96
N PHE A 251 5.98 17.62 1.96
CA PHE A 251 4.80 18.23 2.55
C PHE A 251 4.88 18.09 4.06
N GLU A 252 5.27 19.18 4.70
CA GLU A 252 5.51 19.27 6.14
C GLU A 252 4.41 20.10 6.80
N VAL A 253 4.10 19.79 8.05
CA VAL A 253 3.14 20.56 8.86
C VAL A 253 3.66 20.76 10.28
N GLU A 254 3.40 21.95 10.81
CA GLU A 254 3.62 22.27 12.20
C GLU A 254 2.29 22.77 12.81
N PRO A 255 1.68 21.98 13.71
CA PRO A 255 0.42 22.34 14.32
C PRO A 255 0.64 23.28 15.51
N LEU A 256 -0.13 24.36 15.57
CA LEU A 256 -0.07 25.38 16.62
C LEU A 256 -1.46 25.60 17.22
N SER A 257 -1.51 25.75 18.55
CA SER A 257 -2.74 26.06 19.28
C SER A 257 -2.69 27.52 19.65
N VAL A 258 -3.62 28.33 19.14
CA VAL A 258 -3.64 29.77 19.38
C VAL A 258 -5.04 30.29 19.56
N LYS A 259 -5.25 30.99 20.68
CA LYS A 259 -6.44 31.77 20.95
C LYS A 259 -6.36 33.10 20.22
N HIS A 260 -6.83 33.11 18.97
CA HIS A 260 -6.88 34.32 18.16
C HIS A 260 -7.72 35.41 18.84
N THR A 261 -7.15 36.62 18.92
CA THR A 261 -7.88 37.84 19.32
C THR A 261 -7.90 38.80 18.14
N TYR A 262 -9.00 39.54 18.00
CA TYR A 262 -9.26 40.43 16.88
C TYR A 262 -9.86 41.75 17.35
N LEU A 263 -9.59 42.82 16.61
CA LEU A 263 -10.11 44.16 16.87
C LEU A 263 -11.38 44.37 16.03
N ASN A 264 -12.47 44.75 16.69
CA ASN A 264 -13.82 45.02 16.16
C ASN A 264 -14.71 43.79 15.91
N LYS A 265 -16.04 44.00 15.84
CA LYS A 265 -16.99 43.01 15.34
C LYS A 265 -16.77 42.84 13.84
N VAL A 266 -15.94 41.88 13.48
CA VAL A 266 -15.68 41.51 12.08
C VAL A 266 -16.71 40.46 11.67
N ASP A 267 -17.31 40.61 10.49
CA ASP A 267 -18.08 39.53 9.88
C ASP A 267 -17.11 38.52 9.28
N PHE A 268 -16.95 37.38 9.96
CA PHE A 268 -15.98 36.36 9.55
C PHE A 268 -16.35 35.65 8.26
N ASP A 269 -17.61 35.72 7.82
CA ASP A 269 -18.04 35.13 6.55
C ASP A 269 -17.41 35.88 5.36
N GLU A 270 -17.19 37.20 5.49
CA GLU A 270 -16.47 38.01 4.49
C GLU A 270 -14.95 37.84 4.53
N CYS A 271 -14.43 37.28 5.63
CA CYS A 271 -13.00 37.04 5.85
C CYS A 271 -12.54 35.65 5.40
N LEU A 272 -13.46 34.77 5.00
CA LEU A 272 -13.14 33.42 4.54
C LEU A 272 -12.17 33.44 3.35
N GLY A 273 -11.05 32.73 3.49
CA GLY A 273 -10.03 32.61 2.46
C GLY A 273 -9.13 33.84 2.28
N ARG A 274 -9.36 34.94 3.03
CA ARG A 274 -8.51 36.14 3.00
C ARG A 274 -7.35 36.04 3.99
N GLN A 275 -6.28 36.77 3.74
CA GLN A 275 -5.18 36.90 4.70
C GLN A 275 -5.49 37.98 5.72
N SER A 276 -5.15 37.74 6.99
CA SER A 276 -5.39 38.72 8.04
C SER A 276 -4.55 39.98 7.83
N GLY A 277 -5.22 41.14 7.81
CA GLY A 277 -4.62 42.45 7.57
C GLY A 277 -4.30 42.77 6.12
N GLU A 278 -4.78 41.95 5.18
CA GLU A 278 -4.85 42.30 3.78
C GLU A 278 -5.79 43.49 3.59
N ASN A 279 -5.28 44.59 3.03
CA ASN A 279 -6.02 45.86 2.85
C ASN A 279 -6.61 46.45 4.15
N GLY A 280 -6.09 46.07 5.33
CA GLY A 280 -6.56 46.55 6.63
C GLY A 280 -7.87 45.92 7.12
N LEU A 281 -8.36 44.88 6.45
CA LEU A 281 -9.56 44.11 6.84
C LEU A 281 -9.17 42.84 7.62
N CYS A 282 -10.09 42.30 8.42
CA CYS A 282 -9.94 41.02 9.13
C CYS A 282 -8.65 40.92 9.99
N ASN A 283 -8.28 42.02 10.67
CA ASN A 283 -7.05 42.10 11.47
C ASN A 283 -7.13 41.24 12.74
N LEU A 284 -6.22 40.26 12.82
CA LEU A 284 -5.94 39.49 14.03
C LEU A 284 -4.72 40.10 14.73
N ASN A 285 -4.71 40.11 16.06
CA ASN A 285 -3.55 40.59 16.84
C ASN A 285 -2.43 39.54 16.92
N THR A 286 -2.83 38.28 16.78
CA THR A 286 -1.97 37.10 16.91
C THR A 286 -1.14 36.86 15.66
N CYS A 287 -1.71 37.07 14.47
CA CYS A 287 -0.99 36.97 13.20
C CYS A 287 -1.50 37.95 12.14
N SER A 288 -0.69 38.20 11.11
CA SER A 288 -1.03 39.03 9.95
C SER A 288 -0.22 38.60 8.73
N VAL A 289 -0.42 39.22 7.58
CA VAL A 289 0.42 39.01 6.38
C VAL A 289 1.93 39.08 6.70
N LYS A 290 2.34 39.96 7.62
CA LYS A 290 3.75 40.19 7.98
C LYS A 290 4.19 39.50 9.28
N LYS A 291 3.25 39.09 10.12
CA LYS A 291 3.52 38.48 11.44
C LYS A 291 3.01 37.03 11.43
N GLN A 292 3.94 36.08 11.47
CA GLN A 292 3.60 34.67 11.69
C GLN A 292 3.19 34.42 13.14
N VAL A 293 2.43 33.36 13.35
CA VAL A 293 2.07 32.90 14.69
C VAL A 293 3.32 32.47 15.46
N SER A 294 3.46 32.94 16.70
CA SER A 294 4.55 32.56 17.60
C SER A 294 4.10 31.46 18.56
N LEU A 295 5.03 30.59 18.95
CA LEU A 295 4.83 29.56 19.99
C LEU A 295 4.46 30.15 21.37
N ASN A 296 4.77 31.43 21.60
CA ASN A 296 4.48 32.12 22.87
C ASN A 296 3.05 32.66 22.97
N GLU A 297 2.25 32.55 21.91
CA GLU A 297 0.85 32.98 21.94
C GLU A 297 0.02 32.06 22.86
N GLN A 298 -1.05 32.59 23.46
CA GLN A 298 -1.87 31.80 24.38
C GLN A 298 -2.58 30.66 23.63
N PRO A 299 -2.51 29.41 24.14
CA PRO A 299 -3.16 28.27 23.49
C PRO A 299 -4.69 28.34 23.58
N LEU A 300 -5.34 27.72 22.60
CA LEU A 300 -6.78 27.57 22.58
C LEU A 300 -7.17 26.34 23.42
N ILE A 301 -7.63 26.58 24.65
CA ILE A 301 -8.08 25.53 25.57
C ILE A 301 -9.56 25.23 25.36
N LEU A 302 -9.87 23.95 25.18
CA LEU A 302 -11.22 23.40 25.15
C LEU A 302 -11.64 23.00 26.58
N ASP A 303 -12.82 23.46 26.99
CA ASP A 303 -13.45 23.03 28.25
C ASP A 303 -14.69 22.17 27.94
N PRO A 304 -14.61 20.84 28.05
CA PRO A 304 -15.73 19.94 27.74
C PRO A 304 -16.89 20.05 28.74
N THR A 305 -16.69 20.70 29.89
CA THR A 305 -17.73 20.89 30.92
C THR A 305 -18.54 22.17 30.71
N ARG A 306 -18.06 23.06 29.85
CA ARG A 306 -18.69 24.36 29.59
C ARG A 306 -19.89 24.19 28.66
N LYS A 307 -21.08 24.56 29.16
CA LYS A 307 -22.34 24.52 28.38
C LYS A 307 -22.47 25.61 27.30
N ARG A 308 -21.59 26.61 27.30
CA ARG A 308 -21.60 27.69 26.29
C ARG A 308 -20.90 27.23 25.04
N ARG A 309 -21.32 27.77 23.89
CA ARG A 309 -20.62 27.57 22.63
C ARG A 309 -19.19 28.06 22.73
N THR A 310 -18.28 27.30 22.13
CA THR A 310 -16.86 27.64 22.06
C THR A 310 -16.54 28.10 20.65
N GLU A 311 -16.09 29.35 20.55
CA GLU A 311 -15.68 29.95 19.28
C GLU A 311 -14.27 29.47 18.92
N VAL A 312 -14.10 28.98 17.69
CA VAL A 312 -12.82 28.55 17.15
C VAL A 312 -12.62 29.16 15.79
N LEU A 313 -11.52 29.91 15.67
CA LEU A 313 -11.05 30.45 14.40
C LEU A 313 -9.93 29.55 13.86
N TRP A 314 -10.15 29.00 12.68
CA TRP A 314 -9.19 28.16 11.98
C TRP A 314 -8.37 29.01 11.03
N THR A 315 -7.05 28.94 11.14
CA THR A 315 -6.13 29.70 10.27
C THR A 315 -4.97 28.82 9.83
N TYR A 316 -4.23 29.25 8.81
CA TYR A 316 -3.06 28.51 8.34
C TYR A 316 -2.04 29.40 7.66
N ASP A 317 -0.81 28.90 7.64
CA ASP A 317 0.33 29.44 6.92
C ASP A 317 0.78 28.45 5.83
N VAL A 318 1.31 28.96 4.73
CA VAL A 318 1.87 28.18 3.62
C VAL A 318 3.21 28.79 3.25
N ILE A 319 4.27 28.00 3.38
CA ILE A 319 5.64 28.39 3.09
C ILE A 319 6.21 27.44 2.04
N TYR A 320 6.72 27.97 0.95
CA TYR A 320 7.43 27.21 -0.07
C TYR A 320 8.93 27.29 0.17
N GLN A 321 9.59 26.13 0.21
CA GLN A 321 11.05 26.06 0.34
C GLN A 321 11.66 25.21 -0.79
N PRO A 322 12.70 25.70 -1.48
CA PRO A 322 13.39 24.91 -2.49
C PRO A 322 14.21 23.80 -1.83
N SER A 323 14.15 22.59 -2.40
CA SER A 323 14.86 21.41 -1.91
C SER A 323 15.72 20.76 -3.00
N LYS A 324 16.85 20.17 -2.56
CA LYS A 324 17.76 19.41 -3.43
C LYS A 324 17.28 17.98 -3.70
N ILE A 325 16.21 17.54 -3.02
CA ILE A 325 15.62 16.20 -3.17
C ILE A 325 15.06 16.05 -4.58
N LYS A 326 15.43 14.97 -5.27
CA LYS A 326 14.86 14.63 -6.58
C LYS A 326 13.49 13.98 -6.40
N TRP A 327 12.59 14.21 -7.35
CA TRP A 327 11.25 13.61 -7.32
C TRP A 327 11.25 12.08 -7.16
N SER A 328 12.22 11.38 -7.76
CA SER A 328 12.31 9.91 -7.65
C SER A 328 12.62 9.39 -6.24
N THR A 329 13.30 10.17 -5.40
CA THR A 329 13.73 9.80 -4.04
C THR A 329 12.90 10.51 -2.97
N ARG A 330 11.80 11.17 -3.34
CA ARG A 330 11.01 12.01 -2.43
C ARG A 330 10.36 11.23 -1.27
N TRP A 331 10.15 9.94 -1.46
CA TRP A 331 9.57 9.05 -0.45
C TRP A 331 10.58 8.62 0.62
N ASP A 332 11.88 8.68 0.35
CA ASP A 332 12.92 8.18 1.26
C ASP A 332 12.88 8.95 2.58
N THR A 333 12.61 10.25 2.53
CA THR A 333 12.50 11.14 3.69
C THR A 333 11.39 10.71 4.67
N TYR A 334 10.29 10.16 4.17
CA TYR A 334 9.17 9.67 4.99
C TYR A 334 9.38 8.25 5.51
N LEU A 335 10.30 7.49 4.90
CA LEU A 335 10.63 6.11 5.29
C LEU A 335 11.77 6.04 6.31
N GLN A 336 12.56 7.12 6.45
CA GLN A 336 13.73 7.17 7.33
C GLN A 336 13.41 7.29 8.82
N SER A 337 12.13 7.42 9.18
CA SER A 337 11.65 7.61 10.57
C SER A 337 11.69 6.34 11.43
N ALA A 338 12.69 5.49 11.21
CA ALA A 338 12.78 4.16 11.78
C ALA A 338 13.83 4.09 12.90
N ASP A 339 13.42 4.54 14.10
CA ASP A 339 13.89 3.91 15.35
C ASP A 339 13.69 2.36 15.32
N ASP A 340 12.84 1.88 14.42
CA ASP A 340 12.53 0.47 14.17
C ASP A 340 13.62 -0.32 13.40
N ALA A 341 14.59 0.33 12.73
CA ALA A 341 15.59 -0.40 11.94
C ALA A 341 16.43 -1.33 12.81
N GLN A 342 16.73 -0.92 14.06
CA GLN A 342 17.49 -1.71 15.03
C GLN A 342 16.69 -2.91 15.56
N VAL A 343 15.36 -2.79 15.68
CA VAL A 343 14.52 -3.89 16.20
C VAL A 343 14.26 -4.95 15.12
N HIS A 344 14.12 -4.53 13.86
CA HIS A 344 13.81 -5.46 12.76
C HIS A 344 14.96 -6.41 12.43
N TRP A 345 16.21 -5.95 12.38
CA TRP A 345 17.33 -6.85 12.02
C TRP A 345 17.56 -7.95 13.06
N PHE A 346 17.31 -7.66 14.34
CA PHE A 346 17.40 -8.65 15.41
C PHE A 346 16.35 -9.77 15.26
N SER A 347 15.11 -9.40 14.91
CA SER A 347 14.04 -10.37 14.64
C SER A 347 14.35 -11.24 13.40
N ILE A 348 14.95 -10.65 12.35
CA ILE A 348 15.38 -11.38 11.15
C ILE A 348 16.49 -12.38 11.50
N LEU A 349 17.50 -11.98 12.27
CA LEU A 349 18.58 -12.86 12.70
C LEU A 349 18.04 -14.04 13.52
N ASN A 350 17.16 -13.76 14.49
CA ASN A 350 16.56 -14.77 15.34
C ASN A 350 15.73 -15.78 14.51
N SER A 351 14.90 -15.29 13.60
CA SER A 351 14.11 -16.14 12.69
C SER A 351 14.99 -16.99 11.78
N PHE A 352 16.10 -16.41 11.28
CA PHE A 352 17.07 -17.12 10.46
C PHE A 352 17.78 -18.25 11.23
N MET A 353 18.20 -18.00 12.47
CA MET A 353 18.82 -19.02 13.31
C MET A 353 17.88 -20.19 13.60
N ILE A 354 16.60 -19.90 13.89
CA ILE A 354 15.56 -20.91 14.12
C ILE A 354 15.38 -21.80 12.89
N VAL A 355 15.27 -21.19 11.69
CA VAL A 355 15.13 -21.93 10.43
C VAL A 355 16.35 -22.79 10.13
N LEU A 356 17.56 -22.25 10.30
CA LEU A 356 18.80 -23.03 10.13
C LEU A 356 18.87 -24.21 11.10
N PHE A 357 18.54 -24.01 12.37
CA PHE A 357 18.56 -25.07 13.37
C PHE A 357 17.53 -26.17 13.07
N LEU A 358 16.29 -25.80 12.76
CA LEU A 358 15.23 -26.75 12.37
C LEU A 358 15.59 -27.52 11.10
N SER A 359 16.10 -26.84 10.08
CA SER A 359 16.53 -27.49 8.83
C SER A 359 17.71 -28.44 9.08
N GLY A 360 18.67 -28.07 9.94
CA GLY A 360 19.78 -28.92 10.34
C GLY A 360 19.34 -30.15 11.14
N LEU A 361 18.35 -30.00 12.03
CA LEU A 361 17.77 -31.11 12.79
C LEU A 361 17.02 -32.08 11.86
N ILE A 362 16.19 -31.58 10.95
CA ILE A 362 15.51 -32.40 9.94
C ILE A 362 16.54 -33.09 9.04
N ALA A 363 17.57 -32.39 8.58
CA ALA A 363 18.63 -32.96 7.76
C ALA A 363 19.40 -34.05 8.53
N MET A 364 19.70 -33.85 9.82
CA MET A 364 20.37 -34.85 10.65
C MET A 364 19.49 -36.09 10.86
N ILE A 365 18.21 -35.90 11.14
CA ILE A 365 17.24 -37.01 11.22
C ILE A 365 17.21 -37.76 9.90
N MET A 366 17.05 -37.05 8.78
CA MET A 366 16.97 -37.63 7.44
C MET A 366 18.26 -38.37 7.04
N ILE A 367 19.43 -37.80 7.32
CA ILE A 367 20.73 -38.44 7.06
C ILE A 367 20.89 -39.67 7.94
N ARG A 368 20.47 -39.61 9.21
CA ARG A 368 20.55 -40.72 10.14
C ARG A 368 19.62 -41.87 9.74
N THR A 369 18.39 -41.58 9.30
CA THR A 369 17.49 -42.60 8.75
C THR A 369 18.03 -43.16 7.44
N LEU A 370 18.49 -42.32 6.50
CA LEU A 370 19.09 -42.79 5.25
C LEU A 370 20.30 -43.69 5.48
N ARG A 371 21.26 -43.29 6.34
CA ARG A 371 22.44 -44.11 6.66
C ARG A 371 22.04 -45.44 7.30
N LYS A 372 21.10 -45.41 8.25
CA LYS A 372 20.58 -46.63 8.89
C LYS A 372 19.88 -47.56 7.89
N ASP A 373 19.16 -46.99 6.93
CA ASP A 373 18.50 -47.76 5.88
C ASP A 373 19.53 -48.34 4.90
N PHE A 374 20.53 -47.57 4.45
CA PHE A 374 21.63 -48.06 3.62
C PHE A 374 22.42 -49.19 4.30
N ASP A 375 22.79 -49.05 5.57
CA ASP A 375 23.48 -50.07 6.36
C ASP A 375 22.66 -51.36 6.52
N ARG A 376 21.32 -51.25 6.51
CA ARG A 376 20.41 -52.39 6.53
C ARG A 376 20.37 -53.12 5.18
N TYR A 377 20.42 -52.40 4.06
CA TYR A 377 20.52 -53.02 2.74
C TYR A 377 21.86 -53.73 2.55
N GLN A 378 22.98 -53.09 2.91
CA GLN A 378 24.31 -53.67 2.71
C GLN A 378 24.57 -54.90 3.60
N ARG A 379 23.91 -55.01 4.75
CA ARG A 379 23.92 -56.23 5.58
C ARG A 379 23.08 -57.38 5.00
N LYS A 380 22.15 -57.11 4.09
CA LYS A 380 21.27 -58.12 3.48
C LYS A 380 21.81 -58.74 2.20
N ASP A 381 22.88 -58.19 1.60
CA ASP A 381 23.58 -58.84 0.47
C ASP A 381 24.23 -60.19 0.85
N VAL A 382 24.15 -60.62 2.12
CA VAL A 382 24.63 -61.92 2.63
C VAL A 382 23.48 -62.93 2.85
N ILE A 383 22.20 -62.56 2.69
CA ILE A 383 21.06 -63.46 2.91
C ILE A 383 20.10 -63.43 1.69
N GLU A 384 20.29 -64.46 0.84
CA GLU A 384 19.36 -65.08 -0.12
C GLU A 384 18.83 -64.29 -1.34
N GLU A 385 19.05 -64.92 -2.50
CA GLU A 385 18.47 -64.70 -3.84
C GLU A 385 16.93 -64.92 -3.92
N GLY A 386 16.17 -64.45 -2.93
CA GLY A 386 14.71 -64.69 -2.86
C GLY A 386 13.85 -63.57 -2.30
N GLN A 387 14.40 -62.42 -1.89
CA GLN A 387 13.58 -61.30 -1.44
C GLN A 387 13.09 -60.45 -2.61
N GLU A 388 11.78 -60.47 -2.83
CA GLU A 388 11.02 -59.50 -3.62
C GLU A 388 11.61 -58.09 -3.39
N GLU A 389 11.84 -57.35 -4.48
CA GLU A 389 12.29 -55.95 -4.40
C GLU A 389 11.41 -55.24 -3.37
N THR A 390 11.96 -54.74 -2.25
CA THR A 390 11.15 -54.07 -1.20
C THR A 390 11.64 -52.64 -1.00
N GLY A 391 10.69 -51.72 -0.81
CA GLY A 391 10.97 -50.30 -0.51
C GLY A 391 10.97 -49.39 -1.75
N TRP A 392 11.89 -48.41 -1.79
CA TRP A 392 11.91 -47.35 -2.81
C TRP A 392 12.09 -47.86 -4.25
N LYS A 393 12.66 -49.05 -4.43
CA LYS A 393 12.80 -49.70 -5.76
C LYS A 393 11.44 -50.12 -6.35
N LEU A 394 10.50 -50.60 -5.53
CA LEU A 394 9.11 -50.81 -5.95
C LEU A 394 8.42 -49.50 -6.30
N VAL A 395 8.72 -48.44 -5.55
CA VAL A 395 8.07 -47.13 -5.67
C VAL A 395 8.65 -46.31 -6.83
N HIS A 396 9.86 -46.59 -7.30
CA HIS A 396 10.50 -45.89 -8.42
C HIS A 396 9.60 -45.88 -9.68
N GLY A 397 8.83 -46.94 -9.92
CA GLY A 397 7.83 -47.00 -11.00
C GLY A 397 6.52 -46.29 -10.69
N ASP A 398 6.14 -46.21 -9.42
CA ASP A 398 4.89 -45.57 -8.95
C ASP A 398 5.00 -44.05 -8.79
N VAL A 399 6.21 -43.48 -8.73
CA VAL A 399 6.43 -42.01 -8.76
C VAL A 399 5.83 -41.36 -10.02
N PHE A 400 5.77 -42.11 -11.13
CA PHE A 400 5.18 -41.64 -12.38
C PHE A 400 3.68 -41.94 -12.52
N ARG A 401 3.06 -42.57 -11.52
CA ARG A 401 1.63 -42.84 -11.54
C ARG A 401 0.88 -41.51 -11.41
N PRO A 402 -0.06 -41.21 -12.32
CA PRO A 402 -0.86 -40.01 -12.20
C PRO A 402 -1.71 -40.10 -10.92
N PRO A 403 -1.77 -39.03 -10.11
CA PRO A 403 -2.58 -39.03 -8.91
C PRO A 403 -4.06 -39.11 -9.25
N VAL A 404 -4.85 -39.69 -8.35
CA VAL A 404 -6.31 -39.89 -8.51
C VAL A 404 -7.03 -38.57 -8.80
N MET A 405 -6.56 -37.47 -8.21
CA MET A 405 -7.08 -36.11 -8.41
C MET A 405 -6.07 -35.19 -9.13
N SER A 406 -5.58 -35.63 -10.28
CA SER A 406 -4.58 -34.91 -11.07
C SER A 406 -4.98 -33.50 -11.51
N GLY A 407 -6.28 -33.23 -11.72
CA GLY A 407 -6.79 -31.88 -12.03
C GLY A 407 -6.60 -30.90 -10.87
N TRP A 408 -7.07 -31.26 -9.68
CA TRP A 408 -6.97 -30.43 -8.48
C TRP A 408 -5.52 -30.13 -8.10
N LEU A 409 -4.65 -31.14 -8.15
CA LEU A 409 -3.22 -30.96 -7.88
C LEU A 409 -2.58 -30.00 -8.89
N SER A 410 -2.93 -30.13 -10.17
CA SER A 410 -2.40 -29.26 -11.23
C SER A 410 -2.87 -27.81 -11.07
N VAL A 411 -4.13 -27.60 -10.67
CA VAL A 411 -4.67 -26.28 -10.35
C VAL A 411 -3.93 -25.65 -9.18
N MET A 412 -3.77 -26.36 -8.05
CA MET A 412 -3.10 -25.84 -6.85
C MET A 412 -1.62 -25.52 -7.09
N ILE A 413 -0.93 -26.33 -7.87
CA ILE A 413 0.48 -26.05 -8.22
C ILE A 413 0.56 -24.84 -9.17
N GLY A 414 -0.37 -24.73 -10.13
CA GLY A 414 -0.43 -23.57 -11.03
C GLY A 414 -0.65 -22.26 -10.28
N THR A 415 -1.62 -22.24 -9.36
CA THR A 415 -1.92 -21.06 -8.52
C THR A 415 -0.77 -20.76 -7.57
N GLY A 416 -0.15 -21.78 -6.97
CA GLY A 416 1.05 -21.62 -6.13
C GLY A 416 2.19 -20.95 -6.88
N VAL A 417 2.50 -21.43 -8.09
CA VAL A 417 3.54 -20.81 -8.93
C VAL A 417 3.17 -19.39 -9.34
N GLN A 418 1.91 -19.12 -9.68
CA GLN A 418 1.44 -17.76 -9.99
C GLN A 418 1.69 -16.80 -8.81
N LEU A 419 1.31 -17.20 -7.59
CA LEU A 419 1.51 -16.39 -6.39
C LEU A 419 3.00 -16.19 -6.08
N SER A 420 3.81 -17.25 -6.15
CA SER A 420 5.26 -17.15 -5.89
C SER A 420 5.97 -16.23 -6.90
N VAL A 421 5.64 -16.35 -8.19
CA VAL A 421 6.23 -15.49 -9.22
C VAL A 421 5.75 -14.05 -9.05
N SER A 422 4.46 -13.83 -8.78
CA SER A 422 3.92 -12.49 -8.52
C SER A 422 4.61 -11.82 -7.33
N ALA A 423 4.77 -12.55 -6.22
CA ALA A 423 5.46 -12.06 -5.03
C ALA A 423 6.94 -11.74 -5.31
N CYS A 424 7.64 -12.59 -6.07
CA CYS A 424 9.03 -12.35 -6.44
C CYS A 424 9.19 -11.09 -7.30
N PHE A 425 8.33 -10.90 -8.30
CA PHE A 425 8.35 -9.69 -9.13
C PHE A 425 8.02 -8.42 -8.33
N LEU A 426 7.02 -8.48 -7.45
CA LEU A 426 6.68 -7.37 -6.55
C LEU A 426 7.88 -6.96 -5.68
N MET A 427 8.56 -7.95 -5.09
CA MET A 427 9.76 -7.71 -4.29
C MET A 427 10.88 -7.07 -5.12
N ILE A 428 11.12 -7.53 -6.33
CA ILE A 428 12.14 -6.95 -7.22
C ILE A 428 11.82 -5.48 -7.55
N PHE A 429 10.57 -5.17 -7.91
CA PHE A 429 10.14 -3.79 -8.19
C PHE A 429 10.22 -2.89 -6.95
N ALA A 430 9.91 -3.42 -5.77
CA ALA A 430 10.08 -2.71 -4.50
C ALA A 430 11.56 -2.44 -4.19
N CYS A 431 12.44 -3.43 -4.37
CA CYS A 431 13.88 -3.28 -4.16
C CYS A 431 14.54 -2.27 -5.11
N PHE A 432 14.05 -2.15 -6.34
CA PHE A 432 14.51 -1.11 -7.28
C PHE A 432 13.92 0.28 -7.01
N GLY A 433 13.00 0.41 -6.04
CA GLY A 433 12.38 1.69 -5.69
C GLY A 433 11.30 2.16 -6.67
N PHE A 434 10.85 1.32 -7.62
CA PHE A 434 9.74 1.66 -8.51
C PHE A 434 8.39 1.67 -7.79
N LEU A 435 8.26 0.87 -6.71
CA LEU A 435 7.10 0.82 -5.85
C LEU A 435 7.55 1.09 -4.41
N SER A 436 7.18 2.25 -3.86
CA SER A 436 7.42 2.55 -2.46
C SER A 436 6.35 1.88 -1.59
N PRO A 437 6.72 1.13 -0.53
CA PRO A 437 5.76 0.57 0.43
C PRO A 437 4.90 1.64 1.13
N ALA A 438 5.38 2.90 1.19
CA ALA A 438 4.63 4.01 1.76
C ALA A 438 3.39 4.40 0.93
N ASN A 439 3.43 4.18 -0.40
CA ASN A 439 2.28 4.39 -1.27
C ASN A 439 1.41 3.13 -1.33
N ARG A 440 0.62 2.93 -0.26
CA ARG A 440 -0.16 1.71 -0.02
C ARG A 440 -1.11 1.39 -1.18
N GLY A 441 -1.82 2.38 -1.73
CA GLY A 441 -2.72 2.18 -2.86
C GLY A 441 -2.01 1.77 -4.16
N ALA A 442 -0.89 2.42 -4.50
CA ALA A 442 -0.13 2.04 -5.69
C ALA A 442 0.44 0.62 -5.58
N LEU A 443 0.90 0.22 -4.39
CA LEU A 443 1.37 -1.14 -4.13
C LEU A 443 0.26 -2.17 -4.36
N MET A 444 -0.94 -1.95 -3.82
CA MET A 444 -2.09 -2.85 -4.00
C MET A 444 -2.53 -2.93 -5.47
N GLN A 445 -2.53 -1.80 -6.18
CA GLN A 445 -2.82 -1.77 -7.61
C GLN A 445 -1.79 -2.58 -8.40
N ALA A 446 -0.49 -2.41 -8.11
CA ALA A 446 0.57 -3.19 -8.74
C ALA A 446 0.44 -4.70 -8.44
N MET A 447 0.08 -5.07 -7.21
CA MET A 447 -0.20 -6.46 -6.82
C MET A 447 -1.29 -7.08 -7.68
N LEU A 448 -2.39 -6.36 -7.91
CA LEU A 448 -3.51 -6.86 -8.73
C LEU A 448 -3.12 -7.00 -10.20
N PHE A 449 -2.47 -5.99 -10.78
CA PHE A 449 -2.02 -6.07 -12.16
C PHE A 449 -1.01 -7.20 -12.37
N LEU A 450 -0.04 -7.35 -11.47
CA LEU A 450 0.94 -8.43 -11.54
C LEU A 450 0.28 -9.80 -11.34
N PHE A 451 -0.68 -9.93 -10.42
CA PHE A 451 -1.41 -11.18 -10.23
C PHE A 451 -2.17 -11.60 -11.49
N VAL A 452 -2.88 -10.67 -12.14
CA VAL A 452 -3.60 -10.94 -13.39
C VAL A 452 -2.63 -11.32 -14.52
N PHE A 453 -1.52 -10.59 -14.67
CA PHE A 453 -0.53 -10.86 -15.71
C PHE A 453 0.18 -12.21 -15.50
N MET A 454 0.55 -12.53 -14.26
CA MET A 454 1.18 -13.82 -13.91
C MET A 454 0.21 -15.00 -13.96
N GLY A 455 -1.09 -14.76 -14.17
CA GLY A 455 -2.07 -15.79 -14.50
C GLY A 455 -1.68 -16.60 -15.76
N MET A 456 -0.94 -16.00 -16.70
CA MET A 456 -0.38 -16.74 -17.84
C MET A 456 0.60 -17.83 -17.40
N VAL A 457 1.48 -17.51 -16.44
CA VAL A 457 2.48 -18.45 -15.91
C VAL A 457 1.77 -19.57 -15.13
N GLY A 458 0.81 -19.22 -14.27
CA GLY A 458 0.02 -20.21 -13.52
C GLY A 458 -0.81 -21.13 -14.41
N GLY A 459 -1.45 -20.58 -15.45
CA GLY A 459 -2.18 -21.36 -16.45
C GLY A 459 -1.28 -22.30 -17.24
N TYR A 460 -0.09 -21.84 -17.65
CA TYR A 460 0.90 -22.66 -18.34
C TYR A 460 1.41 -23.81 -17.48
N THR A 461 1.80 -23.56 -16.24
CA THR A 461 2.32 -24.60 -15.34
C THR A 461 1.25 -25.61 -14.99
N SER A 462 0.02 -25.17 -14.72
CA SER A 462 -1.12 -26.06 -14.49
C SER A 462 -1.42 -26.95 -15.70
N ALA A 463 -1.53 -26.36 -16.90
CA ALA A 463 -1.83 -27.12 -18.12
C ALA A 463 -0.72 -28.12 -18.48
N ARG A 464 0.55 -27.73 -18.29
CA ARG A 464 1.71 -28.60 -18.51
C ARG A 464 1.69 -29.79 -17.55
N LEU A 465 1.46 -29.56 -16.26
CA LEU A 465 1.42 -30.61 -15.25
C LEU A 465 0.21 -31.54 -15.46
N PHE A 466 -0.95 -31.00 -15.80
CA PHE A 466 -2.14 -31.77 -16.13
C PHE A 466 -1.94 -32.68 -17.35
N ARG A 467 -1.22 -32.19 -18.36
CA ARG A 467 -0.85 -32.98 -19.54
C ARG A 467 0.19 -34.05 -19.22
N MET A 468 1.11 -33.79 -18.30
CA MET A 468 2.08 -34.79 -17.79
C MET A 468 1.36 -35.97 -17.13
N PHE A 469 0.26 -35.72 -16.42
CA PHE A 469 -0.60 -36.75 -15.83
C PHE A 469 -1.58 -37.40 -16.82
N LYS A 470 -1.39 -37.23 -18.13
CA LYS A 470 -2.24 -37.78 -19.19
C LYS A 470 -3.71 -37.30 -19.11
N GLY A 471 -3.95 -36.11 -18.56
CA GLY A 471 -5.27 -35.50 -18.52
C GLY A 471 -5.72 -34.99 -19.90
N ASN A 472 -6.89 -35.42 -20.38
CA ASN A 472 -7.41 -35.02 -21.70
C ASN A 472 -8.17 -33.68 -21.69
N ARG A 473 -8.72 -33.27 -20.54
CA ARG A 473 -9.61 -32.08 -20.42
C ARG A 473 -8.87 -30.79 -20.05
N TRP A 474 -7.79 -30.45 -20.77
CA TRP A 474 -6.93 -29.30 -20.45
C TRP A 474 -7.68 -27.96 -20.43
N LYS A 475 -8.71 -27.79 -21.27
CA LYS A 475 -9.55 -26.57 -21.29
C LYS A 475 -10.29 -26.36 -19.97
N SER A 476 -10.86 -27.43 -19.41
CA SER A 476 -11.55 -27.37 -18.13
C SER A 476 -10.55 -27.13 -16.99
N ASN A 477 -9.38 -27.77 -17.02
CA ASN A 477 -8.32 -27.53 -16.04
C ASN A 477 -7.85 -26.06 -16.03
N SER A 478 -7.68 -25.45 -17.20
CA SER A 478 -7.31 -24.05 -17.32
C SER A 478 -8.40 -23.11 -16.78
N LEU A 479 -9.67 -23.41 -17.03
CA LEU A 479 -10.79 -22.64 -16.49
C LEU A 479 -10.84 -22.73 -14.96
N TRP A 480 -10.68 -23.94 -14.41
CA TRP A 480 -10.58 -24.14 -12.97
C TRP A 480 -9.37 -23.42 -12.39
N THR A 481 -8.23 -23.41 -13.07
CA THR A 481 -7.05 -22.65 -12.59
C THR A 481 -7.33 -21.17 -12.44
N ALA A 482 -8.11 -20.58 -13.35
CA ALA A 482 -8.46 -19.16 -13.31
C ALA A 482 -9.54 -18.84 -12.25
N MET A 483 -10.53 -19.70 -12.06
CA MET A 483 -11.69 -19.41 -11.21
C MET A 483 -11.58 -19.93 -9.77
N LEU A 484 -10.81 -21.01 -9.55
CA LEU A 484 -10.87 -21.74 -8.28
C LEU A 484 -10.28 -20.96 -7.11
N TYR A 485 -9.14 -20.30 -7.33
CA TYR A 485 -8.49 -19.55 -6.25
C TYR A 485 -9.27 -18.27 -5.92
N PRO A 486 -9.63 -17.41 -6.89
CA PRO A 486 -10.49 -16.26 -6.59
C PRO A 486 -11.85 -16.65 -6.00
N GLY A 487 -12.51 -17.69 -6.53
CA GLY A 487 -13.85 -18.09 -6.07
C GLY A 487 -13.90 -18.93 -4.78
N PHE A 488 -12.75 -19.33 -4.22
CA PHE A 488 -12.68 -19.95 -2.90
C PHE A 488 -12.28 -18.93 -1.81
N VAL A 489 -11.45 -17.95 -2.17
CA VAL A 489 -10.93 -16.93 -1.25
C VAL A 489 -11.92 -15.77 -1.06
N PHE A 490 -12.68 -15.44 -2.11
CA PHE A 490 -13.73 -14.41 -2.12
C PHE A 490 -15.09 -15.06 -2.39
#